data_AF-I0ILW4-F1
#
_entry.id   AF-I0ILW4-F1
#
_cell.length_a   1.000
_cell.length_b   1.000
_cell.length_c   1.000
_cell.angle_alpha   90.00
_cell.angle_beta   90.00
_cell.angle_gamma   90.00
#
_symmetry.space_group_name_H-M   'P 1'
#
loop_
_entity.id
_entity.type
_entity.pdbx_description
1 polymer ?
#
loop_
_entity_poly.entity_id
_entity_poly.type
_entity_poly.pdbx_seq_one_letter_code
_entity_poly.pdbx_strand_id
1 'polypeptide(L)'
;MPRTRVGTKSFIDMEPPVTGSCARERFYQTREGKTLMRSPRKRMAILFFSLAALAACHKAAPSPPASSGAGLMKSASLLIGTLSKNTASVVRLYPGPDGLVGVIFKNQSGVMRVVWMTPHGAAIVPGPVITAAGQDLTGIAQQAVDAVSKPVTSAPSGFPGGIGGAAGEQVPDTRPQAGSSVQGKKMSADDFLLMSRHLKSIPLGRGSRTVWIYFDPNCIFCNRLWEEMKPFDKVVTAHWIPVGFLKKDDSLKKATGILQARNPLLALRENEDRFDTETEEGGYPNPGKIDVASERSVATSTIGLGQATGELATPTIVYQGTDGKAHSVMGMPEDLRRFLAGVKN
;
A
#
# COMPACT_ATOMS: atom_id res chain seq x y z
N MET A 1 28.38 -54.56 -33.44
CA MET A 1 26.97 -54.30 -33.10
C MET A 1 26.19 -55.62 -33.10
N PRO A 2 25.79 -56.11 -31.93
CA PRO A 2 24.56 -56.89 -31.82
C PRO A 2 23.68 -56.47 -30.62
N ARG A 3 22.39 -56.82 -30.73
CA ARG A 3 21.34 -56.69 -29.70
C ARG A 3 21.58 -57.64 -28.51
N THR A 4 21.20 -57.22 -27.31
CA THR A 4 20.99 -58.13 -26.16
C THR A 4 19.63 -57.91 -25.52
N ARG A 5 18.97 -59.05 -25.24
CA ARG A 5 17.66 -59.23 -24.63
C ARG A 5 17.71 -59.19 -23.10
N VAL A 6 16.53 -58.93 -22.57
CA VAL A 6 16.00 -59.01 -21.20
C VAL A 6 16.22 -60.37 -20.51
N GLY A 7 16.38 -60.34 -19.17
CA GLY A 7 16.20 -61.48 -18.26
C GLY A 7 15.83 -61.02 -16.83
N THR A 8 14.80 -61.64 -16.26
CA THR A 8 14.15 -61.41 -14.95
C THR A 8 14.49 -62.50 -13.91
N LYS A 9 14.46 -62.17 -12.60
CA LYS A 9 14.11 -62.96 -11.36
C LYS A 9 14.90 -62.42 -10.14
N SER A 10 14.31 -61.87 -9.05
CA SER A 10 13.51 -62.41 -7.90
C SER A 10 14.29 -63.01 -6.71
N PHE A 11 14.12 -62.35 -5.53
CA PHE A 11 13.96 -62.81 -4.13
C PHE A 11 15.07 -63.59 -3.35
N ILE A 12 15.48 -63.08 -2.16
CA ILE A 12 15.15 -63.54 -0.77
C ILE A 12 16.09 -62.89 0.31
N ASP A 13 15.47 -62.38 1.38
CA ASP A 13 15.82 -62.14 2.82
C ASP A 13 17.24 -61.91 3.38
N MET A 14 17.33 -60.92 4.31
CA MET A 14 17.76 -61.11 5.71
C MET A 14 17.64 -59.81 6.57
N GLU A 15 16.92 -59.90 7.70
CA GLU A 15 16.91 -59.02 8.90
C GLU A 15 17.97 -59.51 9.94
N PRO A 16 18.16 -58.94 11.16
CA PRO A 16 18.11 -57.56 11.72
C PRO A 16 19.37 -57.32 12.64
N PRO A 17 19.38 -56.65 13.84
CA PRO A 17 18.69 -55.47 14.41
C PRO A 17 19.70 -54.41 14.96
N VAL A 18 19.28 -53.25 15.52
CA VAL A 18 19.68 -52.71 16.86
C VAL A 18 18.75 -51.53 17.27
N THR A 19 18.31 -51.60 18.52
CA THR A 19 17.34 -50.83 19.32
C THR A 19 17.94 -49.71 20.21
N GLY A 20 17.10 -48.77 20.67
CA GLY A 20 17.17 -48.05 21.97
C GLY A 20 17.85 -46.66 21.95
N SER A 21 17.19 -45.52 22.14
CA SER A 21 16.39 -44.94 23.26
C SER A 21 17.19 -44.44 24.48
N CYS A 22 17.10 -43.11 24.69
CA CYS A 22 16.96 -42.34 25.94
C CYS A 22 17.84 -42.69 27.18
N ALA A 23 18.70 -41.76 27.61
CA ALA A 23 19.11 -41.65 29.02
C ALA A 23 19.62 -40.24 29.39
N ARG A 24 19.56 -39.99 30.68
CA ARG A 24 19.44 -38.73 31.41
C ARG A 24 20.72 -38.46 32.22
N GLU A 25 20.91 -37.19 32.58
CA GLU A 25 21.38 -36.70 33.90
C GLU A 25 22.87 -36.57 34.30
N ARG A 26 23.10 -35.46 35.03
CA ARG A 26 24.08 -35.12 36.10
C ARG A 26 25.33 -34.32 35.70
N PHE A 27 25.39 -33.04 36.08
CA PHE A 27 25.76 -32.48 37.41
C PHE A 27 27.23 -32.75 37.78
N TYR A 28 28.04 -31.69 37.70
CA TYR A 28 29.29 -31.56 38.47
C TYR A 28 29.15 -30.32 39.35
N GLN A 29 29.18 -30.52 40.67
CA GLN A 29 29.31 -29.48 41.68
C GLN A 29 30.52 -29.89 42.54
N THR A 30 31.52 -29.03 42.58
CA THR A 30 32.74 -29.20 43.38
C THR A 30 32.49 -28.87 44.86
N ARG A 31 33.31 -29.48 45.71
CA ARG A 31 33.09 -29.76 47.12
C ARG A 31 34.24 -29.16 47.94
N GLU A 32 33.94 -28.26 48.87
CA GLU A 32 34.74 -27.88 50.05
C GLU A 32 33.73 -27.32 51.07
N GLY A 33 33.74 -27.51 52.38
CA GLY A 33 34.52 -28.24 53.37
C GLY A 33 33.74 -28.05 54.69
N LYS A 34 33.64 -29.08 55.54
CA LYS A 34 32.81 -29.07 56.77
C LYS A 34 33.52 -28.34 57.91
N THR A 35 32.77 -27.62 58.76
CA THR A 35 32.92 -27.67 60.25
C THR A 35 31.58 -27.26 60.89
N LEU A 36 31.21 -27.97 61.96
CA LEU A 36 29.91 -27.98 62.63
C LEU A 36 30.12 -27.55 64.10
N MET A 37 29.30 -26.64 64.67
CA MET A 37 28.87 -26.71 66.09
C MET A 37 27.80 -25.66 66.51
N ARG A 38 26.64 -26.19 66.94
CA ARG A 38 25.68 -25.87 68.06
C ARG A 38 25.36 -24.41 68.53
N SER A 39 24.10 -23.99 68.27
CA SER A 39 22.99 -23.43 69.14
C SER A 39 23.22 -22.35 70.25
N PRO A 40 22.19 -21.64 70.78
CA PRO A 40 20.96 -21.07 70.19
C PRO A 40 20.64 -19.61 70.68
N ARG A 41 19.58 -19.01 70.10
CA ARG A 41 18.83 -17.82 70.56
C ARG A 41 19.51 -16.43 70.49
N LYS A 42 19.01 -15.58 69.59
CA LYS A 42 18.06 -14.50 69.93
C LYS A 42 17.45 -13.90 68.65
N ARG A 43 16.18 -13.51 68.79
CA ARG A 43 15.24 -13.13 67.75
C ARG A 43 15.65 -11.81 67.08
N MET A 44 15.57 -11.77 65.76
CA MET A 44 15.26 -10.54 65.04
C MET A 44 14.47 -10.92 63.79
N ALA A 45 13.17 -10.64 63.83
CA ALA A 45 12.26 -10.88 62.74
C ALA A 45 12.55 -9.87 61.63
N ILE A 46 13.08 -10.36 60.51
CA ILE A 46 13.10 -9.63 59.25
C ILE A 46 12.07 -10.33 58.38
N LEU A 47 10.90 -9.72 58.23
CA LEU A 47 9.95 -10.09 57.18
C LEU A 47 10.66 -9.86 55.84
N PHE A 48 11.20 -10.92 55.26
CA PHE A 48 11.38 -10.96 53.81
C PHE A 48 9.99 -11.01 53.20
N PHE A 49 9.47 -9.85 52.82
CA PHE A 49 8.42 -9.78 51.82
C PHE A 49 9.04 -10.35 50.53
N SER A 50 8.87 -11.66 50.33
CA SER A 50 9.08 -12.28 49.04
C SER A 50 8.17 -11.55 48.07
N LEU A 51 8.75 -10.66 47.28
CA LEU A 51 8.13 -10.14 46.08
C LEU A 51 8.06 -11.34 45.11
N ALA A 52 7.06 -12.19 45.33
CA ALA A 52 6.65 -13.17 44.34
C ALA A 52 6.22 -12.34 43.14
N ALA A 53 7.11 -12.24 42.16
CA ALA A 53 6.78 -11.73 40.85
C ALA A 53 5.65 -12.62 40.32
N LEU A 54 4.41 -12.14 40.47
CA LEU A 54 3.30 -12.56 39.65
C LEU A 54 3.67 -12.16 38.22
N ALA A 55 4.39 -13.06 37.56
CA ALA A 55 4.41 -13.13 36.11
C ALA A 55 2.98 -13.47 35.70
N ALA A 56 2.13 -12.45 35.66
CA ALA A 56 0.90 -12.51 34.91
C ALA A 56 1.32 -12.78 33.47
N CYS A 57 1.25 -14.04 33.06
CA CYS A 57 1.18 -14.40 31.66
C CYS A 57 -0.02 -13.62 31.09
N HIS A 58 0.24 -12.44 30.55
CA HIS A 58 -0.59 -11.88 29.51
C HIS A 58 -0.41 -12.84 28.34
N LYS A 59 -1.22 -13.90 28.36
CA LYS A 59 -1.52 -14.68 27.17
C LYS A 59 -2.15 -13.65 26.25
N ALA A 60 -1.35 -13.09 25.35
CA ALA A 60 -1.84 -12.24 24.29
C ALA A 60 -3.03 -12.99 23.68
N ALA A 61 -4.23 -12.41 23.80
CA ALA A 61 -5.37 -12.97 23.12
C ALA A 61 -4.94 -13.11 21.66
N PRO A 62 -5.07 -14.30 21.04
CA PRO A 62 -4.73 -14.46 19.65
C PRO A 62 -5.53 -13.42 18.88
N SER A 63 -4.82 -12.56 18.15
CA SER A 63 -5.45 -11.64 17.22
C SER A 63 -6.39 -12.47 16.35
N PRO A 64 -7.70 -12.16 16.28
CA PRO A 64 -8.60 -12.93 15.45
C PRO A 64 -8.05 -12.92 14.02
N PRO A 65 -8.11 -14.06 13.30
CA PRO A 65 -7.49 -14.18 12.00
C PRO A 65 -8.00 -13.06 11.10
N ALA A 66 -7.08 -12.36 10.42
CA ALA A 66 -7.41 -11.40 9.40
C ALA A 66 -8.46 -12.04 8.48
N SER A 67 -9.65 -11.46 8.43
CA SER A 67 -10.77 -11.99 7.67
C SER A 67 -10.33 -12.12 6.22
N SER A 68 -10.32 -13.36 5.71
CA SER A 68 -10.02 -13.62 4.31
C SER A 68 -10.97 -12.78 3.43
N GLY A 69 -10.49 -12.28 2.28
CA GLY A 69 -11.30 -11.43 1.40
C GLY A 69 -12.64 -12.06 1.01
N ALA A 70 -12.71 -13.39 0.96
CA ALA A 70 -13.94 -14.16 0.75
C ALA A 70 -14.95 -14.03 1.91
N GLY A 71 -14.48 -13.99 3.16
CA GLY A 71 -15.32 -13.77 4.34
C GLY A 71 -15.94 -12.38 4.37
N LEU A 72 -15.15 -11.35 4.04
CA LEU A 72 -15.62 -9.96 3.97
C LEU A 72 -16.65 -9.76 2.85
N MET A 73 -16.44 -10.36 1.68
CA MET A 73 -17.43 -10.34 0.59
C MET A 73 -18.77 -10.92 1.05
N LYS A 74 -18.76 -12.07 1.74
CA LYS A 74 -19.99 -12.70 2.24
C LYS A 74 -20.70 -11.81 3.27
N SER A 75 -19.95 -11.21 4.20
CA SER A 75 -20.49 -10.25 5.17
C SER A 75 -21.12 -9.03 4.50
N ALA A 76 -20.44 -8.46 3.50
CA ALA A 76 -20.95 -7.32 2.75
C ALA A 76 -22.25 -7.66 2.01
N SER A 77 -22.30 -8.81 1.33
CA SER A 77 -23.51 -9.28 0.64
C SER A 77 -24.68 -9.46 1.61
N LEU A 78 -24.44 -10.03 2.79
CA LEU A 78 -25.46 -10.18 3.83
C LEU A 78 -25.99 -8.83 4.30
N LEU A 79 -25.09 -7.92 4.70
CA LEU A 79 -25.47 -6.62 5.27
C LEU A 79 -26.18 -5.72 4.25
N ILE A 80 -25.72 -5.68 3.00
CA ILE A 80 -26.38 -4.96 1.91
C ILE A 80 -27.71 -5.61 1.53
N GLY A 81 -27.78 -6.95 1.53
CA GLY A 81 -29.03 -7.68 1.36
C GLY A 81 -30.05 -7.30 2.42
N THR A 82 -29.67 -7.33 3.70
CA THR A 82 -30.55 -6.91 4.80
C THR A 82 -30.99 -5.45 4.67
N LEU A 83 -30.06 -4.53 4.40
CA LEU A 83 -30.37 -3.09 4.28
C LEU A 83 -31.31 -2.80 3.10
N SER A 84 -31.13 -3.50 1.98
CA SER A 84 -31.90 -3.28 0.76
C SER A 84 -33.11 -4.18 0.60
N LYS A 85 -33.39 -5.10 1.54
CA LYS A 85 -34.39 -6.19 1.40
C LYS A 85 -34.11 -7.11 0.20
N ASN A 86 -32.83 -7.46 -0.01
CA ASN A 86 -32.30 -8.31 -1.10
C ASN A 86 -32.48 -7.72 -2.50
N THR A 87 -32.51 -6.39 -2.58
CA THR A 87 -32.74 -5.69 -3.84
C THR A 87 -31.49 -5.01 -4.40
N ALA A 88 -30.43 -4.93 -3.59
CA ALA A 88 -29.11 -4.48 -3.99
C ALA A 88 -28.12 -5.65 -4.03
N SER A 89 -27.10 -5.53 -4.88
CA SER A 89 -26.03 -6.53 -5.01
C SER A 89 -24.66 -5.90 -4.83
N VAL A 90 -23.80 -6.54 -4.05
CA VAL A 90 -22.41 -6.07 -3.88
C VAL A 90 -21.63 -6.40 -5.15
N VAL A 91 -20.94 -5.39 -5.69
CA VAL A 91 -20.11 -5.49 -6.88
C VAL A 91 -18.66 -5.74 -6.52
N ARG A 92 -18.13 -4.93 -5.60
CA ARG A 92 -16.71 -4.99 -5.21
C ARG A 92 -16.49 -4.39 -3.83
N LEU A 93 -15.46 -4.88 -3.16
CA LEU A 93 -14.90 -4.28 -1.96
C LEU A 93 -13.58 -3.57 -2.26
N TYR A 94 -13.31 -2.49 -1.54
CA TYR A 94 -12.04 -1.77 -1.60
C TYR A 94 -11.59 -1.34 -0.19
N PRO A 95 -10.28 -1.18 0.05
CA PRO A 95 -9.77 -0.81 1.37
C PRO A 95 -10.05 0.67 1.68
N GLY A 96 -10.40 0.94 2.94
CA GLY A 96 -10.59 2.27 3.53
C GLY A 96 -9.63 2.57 4.68
N PRO A 97 -9.72 3.79 5.26
CA PRO A 97 -8.91 4.18 6.41
C PRO A 97 -9.24 3.34 7.64
N ASP A 98 -8.25 3.14 8.52
CA ASP A 98 -8.40 2.44 9.81
C ASP A 98 -9.05 1.05 9.71
N GLY A 99 -8.82 0.37 8.58
CA GLY A 99 -9.36 -0.96 8.31
C GLY A 99 -10.82 -0.97 7.86
N LEU A 100 -11.48 0.19 7.73
CA LEU A 100 -12.80 0.26 7.10
C LEU A 100 -12.73 -0.37 5.71
N VAL A 101 -13.83 -1.01 5.31
CA VAL A 101 -13.95 -1.65 4.01
C VAL A 101 -15.00 -0.89 3.22
N GLY A 102 -14.60 -0.29 2.12
CA GLY A 102 -15.51 0.31 1.17
C GLY A 102 -16.27 -0.76 0.40
N VAL A 103 -17.58 -0.60 0.29
CA VAL A 103 -18.49 -1.52 -0.39
C VAL A 103 -19.15 -0.79 -1.54
N ILE A 104 -18.85 -1.22 -2.77
CA ILE A 104 -19.55 -0.77 -3.97
C ILE A 104 -20.69 -1.74 -4.21
N PHE A 105 -21.92 -1.24 -4.27
CA PHE A 105 -23.10 -2.05 -4.56
C PHE A 105 -23.96 -1.42 -5.64
N LYS A 106 -24.65 -2.26 -6.41
CA LYS A 106 -25.65 -1.88 -7.38
C LYS A 106 -27.02 -1.91 -6.74
N ASN A 107 -27.76 -0.82 -6.76
CA ASN A 107 -29.15 -0.79 -6.28
C ASN A 107 -30.13 -1.33 -7.36
N GLN A 108 -31.43 -1.34 -7.06
CA GLN A 108 -32.48 -1.79 -7.99
C GLN A 108 -32.52 -1.00 -9.30
N SER A 109 -32.26 0.30 -9.28
CA SER A 109 -32.24 1.14 -10.48
C SER A 109 -30.97 0.96 -11.30
N GLY A 110 -30.06 0.10 -10.85
CA GLY A 110 -28.80 -0.19 -11.50
C GLY A 110 -27.70 0.84 -11.23
N VAL A 111 -27.97 1.82 -10.37
CA VAL A 111 -27.01 2.84 -9.94
C VAL A 111 -26.06 2.22 -8.92
N MET A 112 -24.77 2.40 -9.18
CA MET A 112 -23.71 1.99 -8.27
C MET A 112 -23.56 3.01 -7.15
N ARG A 113 -23.47 2.53 -5.90
CA ARG A 113 -23.35 3.35 -4.70
C ARG A 113 -22.23 2.84 -3.81
N VAL A 114 -21.69 3.75 -2.99
CA VAL A 114 -20.63 3.47 -2.02
C VAL A 114 -21.17 3.56 -0.59
N VAL A 115 -20.85 2.57 0.24
CA VAL A 115 -20.99 2.60 1.70
C VAL A 115 -19.76 1.99 2.37
N TRP A 116 -19.62 2.18 3.67
CA TRP A 116 -18.51 1.62 4.44
C TRP A 116 -18.97 0.47 5.33
N MET A 117 -18.06 -0.46 5.58
CA MET A 117 -18.25 -1.62 6.45
C MET A 117 -17.11 -1.67 7.47
N THR A 118 -17.40 -2.10 8.69
CA THR A 118 -16.38 -2.27 9.72
C THR A 118 -15.32 -3.30 9.30
N PRO A 119 -14.07 -3.20 9.80
CA PRO A 119 -12.96 -4.07 9.36
C PRO A 119 -13.24 -5.58 9.46
N HIS A 120 -14.10 -5.98 10.40
CA HIS A 120 -14.47 -7.37 10.64
C HIS A 120 -15.77 -7.78 9.94
N GLY A 121 -16.37 -6.90 9.14
CA GLY A 121 -17.61 -7.18 8.42
C GLY A 121 -18.85 -7.33 9.32
N ALA A 122 -18.85 -6.68 10.48
CA ALA A 122 -19.92 -6.81 11.47
C ALA A 122 -21.06 -5.78 11.30
N ALA A 123 -20.77 -4.63 10.67
CA ALA A 123 -21.74 -3.55 10.51
C ALA A 123 -21.44 -2.68 9.27
N ILE A 124 -22.48 -2.03 8.74
CA ILE A 124 -22.39 -0.98 7.72
C ILE A 124 -22.48 0.38 8.40
N VAL A 125 -21.70 1.34 7.90
CA VAL A 125 -21.76 2.75 8.26
C VAL A 125 -22.50 3.48 7.13
N PRO A 126 -23.78 3.83 7.34
CA PRO A 126 -24.55 4.58 6.36
C PRO A 126 -24.20 6.06 6.46
N GLY A 127 -23.18 6.51 5.72
CA GLY A 127 -22.79 7.92 5.71
C GLY A 127 -21.43 8.21 5.08
N PRO A 128 -21.10 9.50 4.91
CA PRO A 128 -19.78 9.91 4.46
C PRO A 128 -18.73 9.58 5.53
N VAL A 129 -17.62 8.98 5.12
CA VAL A 129 -16.42 8.94 5.95
C VAL A 129 -15.63 10.20 5.64
N ILE A 130 -15.62 11.12 6.61
CA ILE A 130 -14.92 12.39 6.52
C ILE A 130 -13.64 12.31 7.34
N THR A 131 -12.50 12.65 6.74
CA THR A 131 -11.22 12.66 7.45
C THR A 131 -11.12 13.85 8.40
N ALA A 132 -10.15 13.83 9.32
CA ALA A 132 -9.82 15.00 10.15
C ALA A 132 -9.46 16.25 9.31
N ALA A 133 -9.04 16.06 8.06
CA ALA A 133 -8.78 17.12 7.09
C ALA A 133 -10.05 17.65 6.38
N GLY A 134 -11.24 17.13 6.72
CA GLY A 134 -12.52 17.52 6.12
C GLY A 134 -12.82 16.88 4.76
N GLN A 135 -12.06 15.85 4.35
CA GLN A 135 -12.27 15.21 3.04
C GLN A 135 -13.36 14.14 3.11
N ASP A 136 -14.37 14.23 2.23
CA ASP A 136 -15.41 13.21 2.08
C ASP A 136 -14.92 12.05 1.19
N LEU A 137 -14.41 10.99 1.83
CA LEU A 137 -13.94 9.78 1.14
C LEU A 137 -15.07 9.02 0.44
N THR A 138 -16.30 9.11 0.95
CA THR A 138 -17.47 8.50 0.31
C THR A 138 -17.80 9.22 -0.98
N GLY A 139 -17.79 10.56 -0.96
CA GLY A 139 -18.00 11.39 -2.15
C GLY A 139 -16.95 11.14 -3.22
N ILE A 140 -15.66 11.09 -2.84
CA ILE A 140 -14.55 10.81 -3.76
C ILE A 140 -14.70 9.42 -4.40
N ALA A 141 -14.96 8.39 -3.59
CA ALA A 141 -15.17 7.04 -4.10
C ALA A 141 -16.42 6.97 -5.00
N GLN A 142 -17.49 7.68 -4.65
CA GLN A 142 -18.70 7.74 -5.47
C GLN A 142 -18.45 8.39 -6.83
N GLN A 143 -17.68 9.49 -6.89
CA GLN A 143 -17.31 10.12 -8.16
C GLN A 143 -16.53 9.17 -9.07
N ALA A 144 -15.57 8.42 -8.51
CA ALA A 144 -14.82 7.41 -9.26
C ALA A 144 -15.74 6.30 -9.80
N VAL A 145 -16.69 5.83 -8.97
CA VAL A 145 -17.69 4.84 -9.36
C VAL A 145 -18.62 5.37 -10.45
N ASP A 146 -19.06 6.62 -10.36
CA ASP A 146 -19.94 7.25 -11.35
C ASP A 146 -19.24 7.43 -12.70
N ALA A 147 -17.95 7.80 -12.68
CA ALA A 147 -17.14 7.94 -13.90
C ALA A 147 -17.01 6.62 -14.66
N VAL A 148 -16.85 5.49 -13.96
CA VAL A 148 -16.73 4.16 -14.60
C VAL A 148 -18.08 3.49 -14.90
N SER A 149 -19.18 4.02 -14.38
CA SER A 149 -20.53 3.46 -14.58
C SER A 149 -21.32 4.14 -15.70
N LYS A 150 -20.86 5.28 -16.21
CA LYS A 150 -21.50 5.96 -17.36
C LYS A 150 -21.08 5.30 -18.68
N PRO A 151 -22.02 4.96 -19.59
CA PRO A 151 -21.67 4.59 -20.94
C PRO A 151 -21.03 5.78 -21.67
N VAL A 152 -19.98 5.53 -22.44
CA VAL A 152 -19.25 6.54 -23.22
C VAL A 152 -20.19 7.15 -24.27
N THR A 153 -20.67 8.36 -24.02
CA THR A 153 -21.22 9.22 -25.08
C THR A 153 -20.05 9.90 -25.79
N SER A 154 -20.00 9.73 -27.11
CA SER A 154 -19.02 10.28 -28.04
C SER A 154 -18.70 11.76 -27.80
N ALA A 155 -17.40 12.07 -27.77
CA ALA A 155 -16.89 13.44 -27.79
C ALA A 155 -17.34 14.18 -29.06
N PRO A 156 -17.72 15.46 -29.00
CA PRO A 156 -17.79 16.29 -30.19
C PRO A 156 -16.37 16.68 -30.60
N SER A 157 -15.98 16.22 -31.78
CA SER A 157 -14.91 16.79 -32.59
C SER A 157 -15.25 18.24 -32.95
N GLY A 158 -14.35 19.18 -32.67
CA GLY A 158 -14.47 20.55 -33.17
C GLY A 158 -13.53 21.53 -32.51
N PHE A 159 -12.28 21.59 -32.98
CA PHE A 159 -11.53 22.84 -32.96
C PHE A 159 -12.03 23.71 -34.12
N PRO A 160 -12.34 24.98 -33.85
CA PRO A 160 -11.92 26.03 -34.76
C PRO A 160 -11.12 27.09 -34.01
N GLY A 161 -9.93 27.40 -34.54
CA GLY A 161 -9.22 28.63 -34.20
C GLY A 161 -9.95 29.85 -34.77
N GLY A 162 -9.75 31.01 -34.14
CA GLY A 162 -10.28 32.28 -34.63
C GLY A 162 -10.19 33.41 -33.61
N ILE A 163 -9.18 34.24 -33.79
CA ILE A 163 -8.96 35.59 -33.22
C ILE A 163 -10.14 36.54 -33.47
N GLY A 164 -10.51 37.35 -32.48
CA GLY A 164 -11.47 38.46 -32.63
C GLY A 164 -11.95 39.02 -31.30
N GLY A 165 -11.85 40.33 -31.09
CA GLY A 165 -11.98 40.99 -29.78
C GLY A 165 -13.32 41.65 -29.46
N ALA A 166 -13.28 42.33 -28.29
CA ALA A 166 -14.09 43.45 -27.80
C ALA A 166 -15.53 43.21 -27.27
N ALA A 167 -15.65 43.48 -25.96
CA ALA A 167 -16.64 44.32 -25.25
C ALA A 167 -18.16 44.01 -25.33
N GLY A 168 -18.79 43.93 -24.14
CA GLY A 168 -20.23 44.09 -23.98
C GLY A 168 -20.79 43.66 -22.61
N GLU A 169 -20.91 44.64 -21.71
CA GLU A 169 -21.95 44.88 -20.70
C GLU A 169 -22.38 43.80 -19.66
N GLN A 170 -22.32 44.24 -18.39
CA GLN A 170 -22.82 43.57 -17.18
C GLN A 170 -24.35 43.69 -17.01
N VAL A 171 -24.99 42.67 -16.44
CA VAL A 171 -26.28 42.79 -15.74
C VAL A 171 -26.17 42.05 -14.38
N PRO A 172 -26.50 42.66 -13.23
CA PRO A 172 -26.37 42.03 -11.92
C PRO A 172 -27.66 41.28 -11.54
N ASP A 173 -27.60 39.96 -11.34
CA ASP A 173 -28.69 39.20 -10.71
C ASP A 173 -28.33 38.90 -9.24
N THR A 174 -28.94 39.67 -8.34
CA THR A 174 -28.92 39.45 -6.90
C THR A 174 -29.83 38.27 -6.54
N ARG A 175 -29.24 37.08 -6.40
CA ARG A 175 -29.81 36.00 -5.58
C ARG A 175 -28.83 35.59 -4.49
N PRO A 176 -29.29 35.43 -3.23
CA PRO A 176 -28.43 34.98 -2.15
C PRO A 176 -27.93 33.56 -2.44
N GLN A 177 -26.62 33.42 -2.63
CA GLN A 177 -25.98 32.12 -2.82
C GLN A 177 -25.99 31.35 -1.49
N ALA A 178 -26.87 30.34 -1.42
CA ALA A 178 -26.79 29.30 -0.42
C ALA A 178 -25.64 28.35 -0.74
N GLY A 179 -24.72 28.20 0.20
CA GLY A 179 -23.80 27.06 0.29
C GLY A 179 -22.53 27.18 -0.53
N SER A 180 -21.54 27.93 -0.02
CA SER A 180 -20.13 27.70 -0.34
C SER A 180 -19.81 26.23 -0.13
N SER A 181 -19.58 25.50 -1.23
CA SER A 181 -18.94 24.20 -1.18
C SER A 181 -17.56 24.41 -0.57
N VAL A 182 -17.33 23.88 0.63
CA VAL A 182 -16.00 23.83 1.23
C VAL A 182 -15.13 22.98 0.31
N GLN A 183 -14.38 23.62 -0.59
CA GLN A 183 -13.30 22.99 -1.33
C GLN A 183 -12.31 22.48 -0.29
N GLY A 184 -12.18 21.15 -0.19
CA GLY A 184 -11.23 20.52 0.73
C GLY A 184 -9.83 21.12 0.53
N LYS A 185 -9.22 21.58 1.62
CA LYS A 185 -7.88 22.18 1.60
C LYS A 185 -6.89 21.15 1.04
N LYS A 186 -6.21 21.48 -0.07
CA LYS A 186 -5.09 20.70 -0.62
C LYS A 186 -4.05 20.43 0.47
N MET A 187 -3.51 19.20 0.52
CA MET A 187 -2.47 18.83 1.49
C MET A 187 -1.32 19.84 1.44
N SER A 188 -0.79 20.24 2.60
CA SER A 188 0.39 21.11 2.61
C SER A 188 1.61 20.38 2.03
N ALA A 189 2.59 21.11 1.50
CA ALA A 189 3.81 20.50 0.99
C ALA A 189 4.57 19.73 2.08
N ASP A 190 4.55 20.23 3.33
CA ASP A 190 5.19 19.58 4.47
C ASP A 190 4.49 18.26 4.82
N ASP A 191 3.16 18.24 4.83
CA ASP A 191 2.38 17.01 5.03
C ASP A 191 2.61 16.01 3.89
N PHE A 192 2.72 16.49 2.65
CA PHE A 192 2.99 15.63 1.49
C PHE A 192 4.38 15.00 1.56
N LEU A 193 5.39 15.79 1.95
CA LEU A 193 6.75 15.29 2.18
C LEU A 193 6.78 14.29 3.35
N LEU A 194 6.06 14.59 4.44
CA LEU A 194 5.96 13.67 5.59
C LEU A 194 5.28 12.36 5.19
N MET A 195 4.17 12.41 4.48
CA MET A 195 3.50 11.21 3.96
C MET A 195 4.45 10.40 3.08
N SER A 196 5.13 11.05 2.13
CA SER A 196 6.06 10.40 1.20
C SER A 196 7.19 9.65 1.92
N ARG A 197 7.68 10.19 3.05
CA ARG A 197 8.68 9.54 3.92
C ARG A 197 8.20 8.24 4.57
N HIS A 198 6.90 8.10 4.80
CA HIS A 198 6.31 6.95 5.48
C HIS A 198 5.72 5.90 4.54
N LEU A 199 5.56 6.21 3.24
CA LEU A 199 5.09 5.24 2.25
C LEU A 199 6.18 4.19 1.95
N LYS A 200 5.73 2.98 1.60
CA LYS A 200 6.63 1.97 1.07
C LYS A 200 7.21 2.45 -0.25
N SER A 201 8.53 2.44 -0.36
CA SER A 201 9.28 2.90 -1.52
C SER A 201 10.45 1.97 -1.82
N ILE A 202 10.97 2.08 -3.03
CA ILE A 202 12.12 1.34 -3.53
C ILE A 202 13.28 2.34 -3.64
N PRO A 203 14.25 2.32 -2.71
CA PRO A 203 15.38 3.24 -2.75
C PRO A 203 16.37 2.87 -3.85
N LEU A 204 16.85 3.86 -4.58
CA LEU A 204 17.93 3.76 -5.57
C LEU A 204 18.90 4.93 -5.43
N GLY A 205 20.19 4.63 -5.50
CA GLY A 205 21.25 5.62 -5.35
C GLY A 205 21.86 5.60 -3.95
N ARG A 206 22.83 6.48 -3.75
CA ARG A 206 23.67 6.54 -2.54
C ARG A 206 24.15 7.95 -2.21
N GLY A 207 23.56 8.95 -2.85
CA GLY A 207 23.90 10.34 -2.58
C GLY A 207 23.11 10.91 -1.41
N SER A 208 23.55 12.07 -0.95
CA SER A 208 23.00 12.73 0.23
C SER A 208 21.71 13.51 -0.06
N ARG A 209 21.46 13.92 -1.32
CA ARG A 209 20.18 14.52 -1.72
C ARG A 209 19.09 13.46 -1.77
N THR A 210 17.96 13.68 -1.11
CA THR A 210 16.86 12.70 -1.07
C THR A 210 15.62 13.23 -1.78
N VAL A 211 15.05 12.42 -2.67
CA VAL A 211 13.80 12.69 -3.37
C VAL A 211 12.85 11.50 -3.27
N TRP A 212 11.54 11.75 -3.27
CA TRP A 212 10.49 10.73 -3.35
C TRP A 212 9.76 10.88 -4.68
N ILE A 213 9.73 9.82 -5.48
CA ILE A 213 9.21 9.84 -6.84
C ILE A 213 8.01 8.90 -6.91
N TYR A 214 6.81 9.45 -7.07
CA TYR A 214 5.62 8.67 -7.37
C TYR A 214 5.66 8.27 -8.84
N PHE A 215 5.64 6.97 -9.13
CA PHE A 215 5.73 6.44 -10.49
C PHE A 215 4.64 5.41 -10.75
N ASP A 216 4.05 5.46 -11.94
CA ASP A 216 3.21 4.38 -12.47
C ASP A 216 4.06 3.53 -13.43
N PRO A 217 4.03 2.18 -13.33
CA PRO A 217 4.84 1.30 -14.17
C PRO A 217 4.61 1.44 -15.68
N ASN A 218 3.48 2.03 -16.09
CA ASN A 218 3.08 2.24 -17.48
C ASN A 218 3.10 3.73 -17.85
N CYS A 219 3.96 4.53 -17.22
CA CYS A 219 4.09 5.95 -17.52
C CYS A 219 5.35 6.23 -18.34
N ILE A 220 5.21 6.69 -19.58
CA ILE A 220 6.37 7.04 -20.41
C ILE A 220 7.24 8.15 -19.80
N PHE A 221 6.64 9.10 -19.07
CA PHE A 221 7.40 10.15 -18.40
C PHE A 221 8.16 9.65 -17.17
N CYS A 222 7.65 8.63 -16.47
CA CYS A 222 8.42 7.97 -15.40
C CYS A 222 9.63 7.26 -15.97
N ASN A 223 9.46 6.59 -17.12
CA ASN A 223 10.55 5.94 -17.81
C ASN A 223 11.62 6.93 -18.28
N ARG A 224 11.20 8.06 -18.83
CA ARG A 224 12.13 9.14 -19.19
C ARG A 224 12.89 9.68 -17.98
N LEU A 225 12.20 9.91 -16.86
CA LEU A 225 12.84 10.32 -15.61
C LEU A 225 13.85 9.27 -15.13
N TRP A 226 13.52 7.98 -15.22
CA TRP A 226 14.40 6.87 -14.87
C TRP A 226 15.72 6.94 -15.65
N GLU A 227 15.65 7.10 -16.98
CA GLU A 227 16.84 7.23 -17.83
C GLU A 227 17.67 8.47 -17.48
N GLU A 228 17.03 9.62 -17.31
CA GLU A 228 17.72 10.88 -17.00
C GLU A 228 18.35 10.87 -15.59
N MET A 229 17.82 10.07 -14.66
CA MET A 229 18.33 9.95 -13.28
C MET A 229 19.59 9.06 -13.17
N LYS A 230 19.85 8.17 -14.13
CA LYS A 230 20.99 7.21 -14.10
C LYS A 230 22.35 7.86 -13.75
N PRO A 231 22.74 9.03 -14.29
CA PRO A 231 24.03 9.67 -13.96
C PRO A 231 24.13 10.24 -12.54
N PHE A 232 23.02 10.35 -11.82
CA PHE A 232 22.93 11.04 -10.52
C PHE A 232 22.91 10.10 -9.32
N ASP A 233 23.10 8.80 -9.51
CA ASP A 233 23.05 7.77 -8.44
C ASP A 233 24.02 8.02 -7.28
N LYS A 234 25.15 8.69 -7.53
CA LYS A 234 26.14 9.07 -6.49
C LYS A 234 25.78 10.35 -5.74
N VAL A 235 24.86 11.16 -6.27
CA VAL A 235 24.51 12.49 -5.76
C VAL A 235 23.12 12.50 -5.12
N VAL A 236 22.23 11.61 -5.59
CA VAL A 236 20.85 11.47 -5.14
C VAL A 236 20.58 10.07 -4.61
N THR A 237 19.74 9.98 -3.59
CA THR A 237 18.99 8.78 -3.20
C THR A 237 17.52 9.02 -3.53
N ALA A 238 17.00 8.30 -4.52
CA ALA A 238 15.62 8.40 -4.99
C ALA A 238 14.79 7.26 -4.40
N HIS A 239 13.70 7.60 -3.72
CA HIS A 239 12.70 6.67 -3.21
C HIS A 239 11.55 6.56 -4.20
N TRP A 240 11.53 5.50 -5.00
CA TRP A 240 10.48 5.25 -5.99
C TRP A 240 9.25 4.67 -5.30
N ILE A 241 8.16 5.43 -5.27
CA ILE A 241 6.88 5.07 -4.66
C ILE A 241 5.94 4.60 -5.77
N PRO A 242 5.58 3.29 -5.79
CA PRO A 242 4.70 2.77 -6.82
C PRO A 242 3.26 3.25 -6.64
N VAL A 243 2.66 3.75 -7.71
CA VAL A 243 1.23 4.04 -7.86
C VAL A 243 0.68 3.27 -9.07
N GLY A 244 -0.64 3.15 -9.18
CA GLY A 244 -1.25 2.41 -10.28
C GLY A 244 -2.62 2.93 -10.69
N PHE A 245 -2.67 3.73 -11.75
CA PHE A 245 -3.91 4.33 -12.26
C PHE A 245 -3.94 4.56 -13.78
N LEU A 246 -2.81 4.54 -14.49
CA LEU A 246 -2.78 4.90 -15.92
C LEU A 246 -3.49 3.86 -16.80
N LYS A 247 -3.18 2.57 -16.59
CA LYS A 247 -3.83 1.48 -17.29
C LYS A 247 -4.70 0.68 -16.35
N LYS A 248 -6.00 0.63 -16.67
CA LYS A 248 -7.01 -0.07 -15.90
C LYS A 248 -6.58 -1.52 -15.65
N ASP A 249 -6.62 -1.93 -14.40
CA ASP A 249 -6.23 -3.25 -13.89
C ASP A 249 -4.75 -3.64 -14.07
N ASP A 250 -4.05 -3.16 -15.11
CA ASP A 250 -2.63 -3.46 -15.35
C ASP A 250 -1.69 -2.67 -14.43
N SER A 251 -1.82 -1.33 -14.38
CA SER A 251 -0.89 -0.49 -13.61
C SER A 251 -0.84 -0.88 -12.13
N LEU A 252 -1.99 -1.12 -11.49
CA LEU A 252 -2.05 -1.55 -10.09
C LEU A 252 -1.41 -2.94 -9.89
N LYS A 253 -1.68 -3.90 -10.78
CA LYS A 253 -1.12 -5.26 -10.68
C LYS A 253 0.38 -5.26 -10.89
N LYS A 254 0.87 -4.52 -11.89
CA LYS A 254 2.30 -4.40 -12.21
C LYS A 254 3.05 -3.70 -11.09
N ALA A 255 2.53 -2.59 -10.58
CA ALA A 255 3.10 -1.85 -9.45
C ALA A 255 3.17 -2.72 -8.20
N THR A 256 2.12 -3.50 -7.94
CA THR A 256 2.10 -4.47 -6.84
C THR A 256 3.13 -5.58 -7.05
N GLY A 257 3.26 -6.08 -8.28
CA GLY A 257 4.24 -7.08 -8.68
C GLY A 257 5.67 -6.63 -8.44
N ILE A 258 5.99 -5.37 -8.77
CA ILE A 258 7.29 -4.75 -8.52
C ILE A 258 7.53 -4.65 -7.01
N LEU A 259 6.57 -4.11 -6.26
CA LEU A 259 6.74 -3.87 -4.82
C LEU A 259 6.86 -5.16 -4.00
N GLN A 260 6.13 -6.22 -4.37
CA GLN A 260 6.13 -7.50 -3.66
C GLN A 260 7.26 -8.45 -4.12
N ALA A 261 8.01 -8.08 -5.17
CA ALA A 261 9.08 -8.91 -5.68
C ALA A 261 10.10 -9.23 -4.58
N ARG A 262 10.76 -10.38 -4.69
CA ARG A 262 11.86 -10.72 -3.76
C ARG A 262 12.95 -9.66 -3.73
N ASN A 263 13.17 -9.01 -4.87
CA ASN A 263 14.05 -7.86 -5.00
C ASN A 263 13.29 -6.75 -5.76
N PRO A 264 12.61 -5.83 -5.06
CA PRO A 264 11.83 -4.77 -5.68
C PRO A 264 12.67 -3.83 -6.54
N LEU A 265 13.95 -3.61 -6.20
CA LEU A 265 14.84 -2.77 -6.99
C LEU A 265 15.18 -3.41 -8.34
N LEU A 266 15.41 -4.72 -8.38
CA LEU A 266 15.64 -5.44 -9.63
C LEU A 266 14.37 -5.46 -10.49
N ALA A 267 13.20 -5.64 -9.88
CA ALA A 267 11.91 -5.61 -10.57
C ALA A 267 11.61 -4.22 -11.16
N LEU A 268 11.87 -3.14 -10.40
CA LEU A 268 11.76 -1.77 -10.89
C LEU A 268 12.70 -1.53 -12.08
N ARG A 269 13.96 -1.97 -11.96
CA ARG A 269 14.94 -1.84 -13.06
C ARG A 269 14.47 -2.58 -14.30
N GLU A 270 13.96 -3.81 -14.16
CA GLU A 270 13.41 -4.56 -15.28
C GLU A 270 12.18 -3.87 -15.89
N ASN A 271 11.32 -3.26 -15.07
CA ASN A 271 10.16 -2.50 -15.55
C ASN A 271 10.58 -1.34 -16.46
N GLU A 272 11.53 -0.53 -15.99
CA GLU A 272 11.94 0.69 -16.67
C GLU A 272 12.93 0.43 -17.81
N ASP A 273 13.94 -0.43 -17.62
CA ASP A 273 14.94 -0.69 -18.68
C ASP A 273 14.37 -1.49 -19.87
N ARG A 274 13.20 -2.12 -19.70
CA ARG A 274 12.47 -2.85 -20.77
C ARG A 274 11.12 -2.22 -21.09
N PHE A 275 10.97 -0.92 -20.85
CA PHE A 275 9.75 -0.20 -21.16
C PHE A 275 9.47 -0.23 -22.68
N ASP A 276 8.25 -0.59 -23.04
CA ASP A 276 7.76 -0.55 -24.42
C ASP A 276 7.11 0.82 -24.68
N THR A 277 7.78 1.63 -25.50
CA THR A 277 7.31 2.98 -25.86
C THR A 277 6.15 2.97 -26.86
N GLU A 278 5.94 1.90 -27.61
CA GLU A 278 4.83 1.81 -28.57
C GLU A 278 3.51 1.55 -27.86
N THR A 279 3.54 0.64 -26.88
CA THR A 279 2.35 0.29 -26.10
C THR A 279 2.22 1.11 -24.83
N GLU A 280 3.26 1.83 -24.41
CA GLU A 280 3.34 2.52 -23.11
C GLU A 280 3.18 1.53 -21.94
N GLU A 281 4.09 0.55 -21.87
CA GLU A 281 4.07 -0.50 -20.85
C GLU A 281 5.44 -0.76 -20.27
N GLY A 282 5.51 -0.80 -18.94
CA GLY A 282 6.70 -1.29 -18.26
C GLY A 282 6.92 -2.78 -18.51
N GLY A 283 8.19 -3.18 -18.64
CA GLY A 283 8.57 -4.53 -19.05
C GLY A 283 8.52 -5.60 -17.95
N TYR A 284 8.17 -5.24 -16.71
CA TYR A 284 8.03 -6.21 -15.63
C TYR A 284 6.68 -6.93 -15.74
N PRO A 285 6.64 -8.27 -15.70
CA PRO A 285 5.41 -9.03 -15.91
C PRO A 285 4.44 -8.89 -14.74
N ASN A 286 3.14 -8.98 -15.05
CA ASN A 286 2.13 -9.08 -14.01
C ASN A 286 2.32 -10.36 -13.17
N PRO A 287 2.25 -10.27 -11.83
CA PRO A 287 2.48 -11.42 -10.98
C PRO A 287 1.28 -12.38 -11.04
N GLY A 288 1.54 -13.70 -11.01
CA GLY A 288 0.48 -14.71 -10.95
C GLY A 288 -0.28 -14.76 -9.62
N LYS A 289 0.28 -14.17 -8.55
CA LYS A 289 -0.35 -14.04 -7.23
C LYS A 289 -0.13 -12.63 -6.70
N ILE A 290 -1.19 -12.04 -6.15
CA ILE A 290 -1.16 -10.72 -5.53
C ILE A 290 -1.03 -10.85 -4.00
N ASP A 291 -0.03 -10.16 -3.43
CA ASP A 291 0.09 -9.93 -2.00
C ASP A 291 -0.77 -8.73 -1.60
N VAL A 292 -1.76 -8.96 -0.73
CA VAL A 292 -2.75 -7.95 -0.33
C VAL A 292 -2.11 -6.75 0.38
N ALA A 293 -1.03 -6.96 1.12
CA ALA A 293 -0.36 -5.86 1.83
C ALA A 293 0.40 -4.94 0.86
N SER A 294 1.01 -5.51 -0.17
CA SER A 294 1.68 -4.78 -1.25
C SER A 294 0.68 -4.05 -2.13
N GLU A 295 -0.41 -4.71 -2.53
CA GLU A 295 -1.50 -4.07 -3.29
C GLU A 295 -2.09 -2.88 -2.52
N ARG A 296 -2.34 -3.05 -1.21
CA ARG A 296 -2.79 -1.95 -0.34
C ARG A 296 -1.78 -0.81 -0.30
N SER A 297 -0.49 -1.11 -0.24
CA SER A 297 0.56 -0.07 -0.19
C SER A 297 0.58 0.77 -1.48
N VAL A 298 0.40 0.13 -2.65
CA VAL A 298 0.28 0.83 -3.94
C VAL A 298 -1.01 1.66 -4.01
N ALA A 299 -2.14 1.08 -3.58
CA ALA A 299 -3.41 1.79 -3.54
C ALA A 299 -3.37 3.02 -2.61
N THR A 300 -2.79 2.87 -1.41
CA THR A 300 -2.57 3.99 -0.47
C THR A 300 -1.70 5.07 -1.07
N SER A 301 -0.61 4.70 -1.74
CA SER A 301 0.28 5.67 -2.41
C SER A 301 -0.45 6.41 -3.54
N THR A 302 -1.30 5.71 -4.31
CA THR A 302 -2.11 6.28 -5.39
C THR A 302 -3.13 7.28 -4.86
N ILE A 303 -3.86 6.92 -3.80
CA ILE A 303 -4.83 7.81 -3.15
C ILE A 303 -4.11 9.02 -2.54
N GLY A 304 -3.01 8.80 -1.83
CA GLY A 304 -2.22 9.86 -1.20
C GLY A 304 -1.68 10.87 -2.22
N LEU A 305 -1.22 10.40 -3.38
CA LEU A 305 -0.84 11.27 -4.50
C LEU A 305 -2.01 12.19 -4.89
N GLY A 306 -3.16 11.61 -5.24
CA GLY A 306 -4.33 12.40 -5.65
C GLY A 306 -4.82 13.38 -4.59
N GLN A 307 -4.76 12.99 -3.31
CA GLN A 307 -5.09 13.86 -2.18
C GLN A 307 -4.12 15.04 -2.04
N ALA A 308 -2.83 14.83 -2.33
CA ALA A 308 -1.81 15.84 -2.17
C ALA A 308 -1.78 16.85 -3.31
N THR A 309 -1.99 16.39 -4.54
CA THR A 309 -1.85 17.20 -5.75
C THR A 309 -3.18 17.76 -6.26
N GLY A 310 -4.29 17.06 -6.01
CA GLY A 310 -5.60 17.31 -6.61
C GLY A 310 -5.82 16.57 -7.93
N GLU A 311 -4.79 15.89 -8.45
CA GLU A 311 -4.83 15.13 -9.71
C GLU A 311 -3.85 13.95 -9.66
N LEU A 312 -4.19 12.85 -10.34
CA LEU A 312 -3.25 11.74 -10.47
C LEU A 312 -2.30 12.01 -11.64
N ALA A 313 -1.10 12.51 -11.32
CA ALA A 313 -0.06 12.82 -12.29
C ALA A 313 1.26 12.13 -11.92
N THR A 314 1.89 11.47 -12.90
CA THR A 314 3.20 10.84 -12.74
C THR A 314 4.16 11.25 -13.86
N PRO A 315 5.47 11.36 -13.58
CA PRO A 315 6.06 11.28 -12.25
C PRO A 315 5.64 12.48 -11.39
N THR A 316 5.53 12.29 -10.07
CA THR A 316 5.46 13.41 -9.11
C THR A 316 6.65 13.30 -8.16
N ILE A 317 7.47 14.34 -8.09
CA ILE A 317 8.72 14.37 -7.32
C ILE A 317 8.53 15.26 -6.10
N VAL A 318 8.73 14.71 -4.91
CA VAL A 318 8.62 15.40 -3.62
C VAL A 318 9.98 15.45 -2.94
N TYR A 319 10.36 16.59 -2.37
CA TYR A 319 11.69 16.81 -1.82
C TYR A 319 11.74 17.94 -0.78
N GLN A 320 12.83 18.01 -0.02
CA GLN A 320 13.15 19.21 0.77
C GLN A 320 14.12 20.08 -0.04
N GLY A 321 13.83 21.37 -0.16
CA GLY A 321 14.67 22.34 -0.87
C GLY A 321 15.86 22.82 -0.05
N THR A 322 16.82 23.50 -0.68
CA THR A 322 18.00 24.10 -0.02
C THR A 322 17.66 25.21 0.98
N ASP A 323 16.79 26.15 0.61
CA ASP A 323 15.42 26.12 1.12
C ASP A 323 15.12 25.92 2.62
N GLY A 324 15.20 24.65 3.03
CA GLY A 324 14.62 24.12 4.25
C GLY A 324 13.15 23.70 4.14
N LYS A 325 12.41 24.10 3.09
CA LYS A 325 10.97 23.84 2.96
C LYS A 325 10.69 22.61 2.10
N ALA A 326 9.52 22.01 2.27
CA ALA A 326 9.04 20.96 1.37
C ALA A 326 8.58 21.54 0.03
N HIS A 327 8.90 20.83 -1.04
CA HIS A 327 8.50 21.14 -2.41
C HIS A 327 8.01 19.89 -3.12
N SER A 328 7.16 20.08 -4.13
CA SER A 328 6.72 19.02 -5.03
C SER A 328 6.63 19.54 -6.47
N VAL A 329 7.05 18.73 -7.44
CA VAL A 329 6.90 18.99 -8.87
C VAL A 329 6.12 17.84 -9.49
N MET A 330 5.07 18.16 -10.26
CA MET A 330 4.36 17.18 -11.06
C MET A 330 4.91 17.19 -12.48
N GLY A 331 5.10 16.02 -13.06
CA GLY A 331 5.72 15.83 -14.37
C GLY A 331 7.24 15.90 -14.34
N MET A 332 7.82 15.96 -15.54
CA MET A 332 9.26 16.06 -15.75
C MET A 332 9.78 17.46 -15.43
N PRO A 333 10.86 17.60 -14.64
CA PRO A 333 11.62 18.84 -14.60
C PRO A 333 12.20 19.17 -15.98
N GLU A 334 12.15 20.44 -16.40
CA GLU A 334 12.73 20.88 -17.69
C GLU A 334 14.27 20.71 -17.73
N ASP A 335 14.93 20.95 -16.60
CA ASP A 335 16.36 20.73 -16.40
C ASP A 335 16.57 19.96 -15.10
N LEU A 336 16.76 18.64 -15.22
CA LEU A 336 16.94 17.75 -14.09
C LEU A 336 18.18 18.09 -13.25
N ARG A 337 19.28 18.53 -13.87
CA ARG A 337 20.50 18.87 -13.12
C ARG A 337 20.28 20.10 -12.26
N ARG A 338 19.67 21.15 -12.83
CA ARG A 338 19.33 22.38 -12.09
C ARG A 338 18.31 22.10 -11.00
N PHE A 339 17.30 21.28 -11.29
CA PHE A 339 16.32 20.83 -10.31
C PHE A 339 17.00 20.15 -9.11
N LEU A 340 17.87 19.16 -9.35
CA LEU A 340 18.57 18.42 -8.31
C LEU A 340 19.53 19.30 -7.49
N ALA A 341 20.10 20.36 -8.08
CA ALA A 341 20.91 21.33 -7.34
C ALA A 341 20.09 22.08 -6.26
N GLY A 342 18.77 22.23 -6.47
CA GLY A 342 17.83 22.82 -5.51
C GLY A 342 17.36 21.86 -4.40
N VAL A 343 17.69 20.57 -4.48
CA VAL A 343 17.37 19.58 -3.45
C VAL A 343 18.40 19.66 -2.32
N LYS A 344 17.91 19.66 -1.08
CA LYS A 344 18.72 19.68 0.14
C LYS A 344 19.64 18.47 0.19
N ASN A 345 20.89 18.71 0.60
CA ASN A 345 21.91 17.70 0.81
C ASN A 345 21.94 17.17 2.25
#